data_AF-A0A9W8GK40-F1
#
_entry.id   AF-A0A9W8GK40-F1
#
_cell.length_a   1.000
_cell.length_b   1.000
_cell.length_c   1.000
_cell.angle_alpha   90.00
_cell.angle_beta   90.00
_cell.angle_gamma   90.00
#
_symmetry.space_group_name_H-M   'P 1'
#
loop_
_entity.id
_entity.type
_entity.pdbx_description
1 polymer ?
#
loop_
_entity_poly.entity_id
_entity_poly.type
_entity_poly.pdbx_seq_one_letter_code
_entity_poly.pdbx_strand_id
1 'polypeptide(L)'
;MLDEWSFVYMRNVDIGRIPEAELGEIWDSLGIDRLRVACASSIGAFLAEFIVRADYVDKFVALLSSITTPEPLDDSLSISVDKQYCPLTPYTHIIPPSCTIPEPATKALDKYARDALTKRWSAMYYAATTPSVAAFIQRELGKLSLKLLPQTHGHTASEKPSAPASNSPGRTASNLVHHRPPNHAILSKDHLAELIPRPTHARSIVYVDGAYLPDRGTAGIGAYFENVNVAPVAERLPGHQSNARAEVYAMVLALERLAIALDEAPEALDRFHEIWVCSDSRYAVDGVNVYMETWEQTNWLTAKGKPIANRNVFRALHKSMQRLSDKGFIVFVHHLPAHAGIPGNEIADTLAKAGALL
;
A
#
# COMPACT_ATOMS: atom_id res chain seq x y z
N MET A 1 4.48 33.34 23.22
CA MET A 1 5.64 32.42 23.20
C MET A 1 5.54 31.65 21.90
N LEU A 2 6.46 31.91 20.97
CA LEU A 2 6.46 31.29 19.63
C LEU A 2 6.58 29.78 19.77
N ASP A 3 5.84 29.04 18.95
CA ASP A 3 5.80 27.57 18.97
C ASP A 3 7.22 27.00 18.84
N GLU A 4 7.75 26.40 19.92
CA GLU A 4 9.14 25.94 20.01
C GLU A 4 9.46 24.80 19.02
N TRP A 5 8.43 24.07 18.57
CA TRP A 5 8.55 22.87 17.74
C TRP A 5 7.56 22.91 16.57
N SER A 6 7.90 22.20 15.50
CA SER A 6 7.10 22.07 14.27
C SER A 6 7.20 20.66 13.72
N PHE A 7 6.15 20.19 13.02
CA PHE A 7 6.21 18.94 12.29
C PHE A 7 6.87 19.14 10.91
N VAL A 8 7.71 18.18 10.54
CA VAL A 8 8.25 18.02 9.18
C VAL A 8 7.97 16.58 8.76
N TYR A 9 7.37 16.41 7.58
CA TYR A 9 7.05 15.09 7.04
C TYR A 9 7.92 14.81 5.83
N MET A 10 8.39 13.58 5.68
CA MET A 10 9.24 13.17 4.58
C MET A 10 8.67 11.93 3.92
N ARG A 11 8.33 12.01 2.63
CA ARG A 11 7.82 10.90 1.83
C ARG A 11 8.94 9.99 1.37
N ASN A 12 8.58 8.74 1.10
CA ASN A 12 9.43 7.69 0.55
C ASN A 12 10.65 7.36 1.43
N VAL A 13 10.48 7.47 2.75
CA VAL A 13 11.52 7.13 3.75
C VAL A 13 10.90 6.26 4.82
N ASP A 14 11.51 5.09 5.05
CA ASP A 14 11.20 4.19 6.15
C ASP A 14 12.34 4.20 7.17
N ILE A 15 12.31 5.13 8.12
CA ILE A 15 13.29 5.17 9.22
C ILE A 15 13.06 4.05 10.24
N GLY A 16 11.95 3.32 10.17
CA GLY A 16 11.56 2.32 11.16
C GLY A 16 12.23 0.97 10.94
N ARG A 17 12.72 0.72 9.72
CA ARG A 17 13.55 -0.44 9.38
C ARG A 17 15.04 -0.19 9.55
N ILE A 18 15.44 1.06 9.81
CA ILE A 18 16.84 1.42 10.05
C ILE A 18 17.13 1.25 11.56
N PRO A 19 18.12 0.44 11.95
CA PRO A 19 18.56 0.34 13.34
C PRO A 19 18.92 1.73 13.90
N GLU A 20 18.61 1.98 15.18
CA GLU A 20 18.83 3.29 15.81
C GLU A 20 20.29 3.76 15.73
N ALA A 21 21.25 2.85 15.87
CA ALA A 21 22.68 3.15 15.72
C ALA A 21 23.03 3.66 14.31
N GLU A 22 22.52 2.97 13.28
CA GLU A 22 22.74 3.31 11.87
C GLU A 22 22.06 4.64 11.50
N LEU A 23 20.83 4.86 11.99
CA LEU A 23 20.14 6.14 11.83
C LEU A 23 20.95 7.29 12.46
N GLY A 24 21.58 7.03 13.61
CA GLY A 24 22.48 7.96 14.25
C GLY A 24 23.69 8.32 13.38
N GLU A 25 24.38 7.32 12.83
CA GLU A 25 25.53 7.56 11.93
C GLU A 25 25.13 8.39 10.70
N ILE A 26 23.95 8.12 10.13
CA ILE A 26 23.39 8.93 9.03
C ILE A 26 23.19 10.38 9.50
N TRP A 27 22.58 10.60 10.67
CA TRP A 27 22.36 11.95 11.19
C TRP A 27 23.67 12.72 11.41
N ASP A 28 24.68 12.08 11.97
CA ASP A 28 25.99 12.70 12.19
C ASP A 28 26.66 13.07 10.86
N SER A 29 26.59 12.19 9.86
CA SER A 29 27.14 12.44 8.51
C SER A 29 26.50 13.65 7.82
N LEU A 30 25.22 13.91 8.10
CA LEU A 30 24.47 15.05 7.58
C LEU A 30 24.59 16.31 8.44
N GLY A 31 25.29 16.24 9.57
CA GLY A 31 25.39 17.35 10.51
C GLY A 31 24.03 17.73 11.13
N ILE A 32 23.13 16.75 11.28
CA ILE A 32 21.83 16.93 11.92
C ILE A 32 22.02 17.01 13.44
N ASP A 33 21.62 18.13 14.05
CA ASP A 33 21.61 18.28 15.51
C ASP A 33 20.49 17.44 16.14
N ARG A 34 20.87 16.28 16.69
CA ARG A 34 19.94 15.31 17.29
C ARG A 34 19.16 15.86 18.49
N LEU A 35 19.65 16.91 19.15
CA LEU A 35 18.93 17.54 20.28
C LEU A 35 17.79 18.45 19.81
N ARG A 36 17.76 18.79 18.52
CA ARG A 36 16.74 19.65 17.91
C ARG A 36 15.71 18.87 17.10
N VAL A 37 15.81 17.54 17.08
CA VAL A 37 14.97 16.66 16.26
C VAL A 37 14.55 15.45 17.09
N ALA A 38 13.25 15.27 17.24
CA ALA A 38 12.66 13.98 17.63
C ALA A 38 11.96 13.38 16.39
N CYS A 39 11.93 12.06 16.28
CA CYS A 39 11.34 11.41 15.11
C CYS A 39 10.53 10.17 15.50
N ALA A 40 9.56 9.83 14.67
CA ALA A 40 8.95 8.53 14.64
C ALA A 40 8.61 8.13 13.20
N SER A 41 8.55 6.83 12.97
CA SER A 41 8.07 6.30 11.69
C SER A 41 6.56 6.22 11.70
N SER A 42 5.91 6.47 10.55
CA SER A 42 4.51 6.13 10.42
C SER A 42 4.04 5.75 9.03
N ILE A 43 3.26 4.66 9.04
CA ILE A 43 2.30 4.25 8.01
C ILE A 43 2.95 3.70 6.73
N GLY A 44 2.76 2.40 6.53
CA GLY A 44 2.81 1.78 5.20
C GLY A 44 4.16 1.76 4.48
N ALA A 45 5.26 2.16 5.13
CA ALA A 45 6.64 2.17 4.60
C ALA A 45 7.02 3.34 3.65
N PHE A 46 6.30 4.47 3.66
CA PHE A 46 6.62 5.61 2.77
C PHE A 46 6.49 7.00 3.41
N LEU A 47 6.44 7.11 4.73
CA LEU A 47 6.43 8.41 5.41
C LEU A 47 7.15 8.40 6.76
N ALA A 48 8.05 9.36 6.95
CA ALA A 48 8.69 9.64 8.22
C ALA A 48 8.16 10.97 8.82
N GLU A 49 7.87 10.95 10.12
CA GLU A 49 7.39 12.11 10.87
C GLU A 49 8.49 12.63 11.80
N PHE A 50 8.83 13.92 11.66
CA PHE A 50 9.85 14.59 12.46
C PHE A 50 9.21 15.74 13.25
N ILE A 51 9.60 15.87 14.51
CA ILE A 51 9.35 17.03 15.36
C ILE A 51 10.67 17.79 15.47
N VAL A 52 10.70 18.97 14.87
CA VAL A 52 11.91 19.76 14.69
C VAL A 52 11.73 21.10 15.39
N ARG A 53 12.77 21.60 16.07
CA ARG A 53 12.71 22.94 16.65
C ARG A 53 12.41 23.98 15.56
N ALA A 54 11.52 24.92 15.85
CA ALA A 54 11.05 25.91 14.87
C ALA A 54 12.20 26.75 14.27
N ASP A 55 13.22 27.08 15.06
CA ASP A 55 14.41 27.81 14.62
C ASP A 55 15.37 26.97 13.75
N TYR A 56 15.11 25.66 13.63
CA TYR A 56 15.94 24.69 12.92
C TYR A 56 15.27 24.08 11.69
N VAL A 57 13.96 24.31 11.49
CA VAL A 57 13.17 23.68 10.41
C VAL A 57 13.80 23.89 9.04
N ASP A 58 14.12 25.13 8.66
CA ASP A 58 14.63 25.43 7.31
C ASP A 58 15.98 24.75 7.05
N LYS A 59 16.86 24.73 8.05
CA LYS A 59 18.15 24.03 7.96
C LYS A 59 17.95 22.52 7.88
N PHE A 60 17.06 21.97 8.70
CA PHE A 60 16.75 20.54 8.68
C PHE A 60 16.16 20.10 7.33
N VAL A 61 15.20 20.85 6.80
CA VAL A 61 14.62 20.61 5.47
C VAL A 61 15.70 20.68 4.39
N ALA A 62 16.58 21.68 4.42
CA ALA A 62 17.67 21.78 3.46
C ALA A 62 18.65 20.58 3.53
N LEU A 63 18.99 20.12 4.74
CA LEU A 63 19.83 18.93 4.94
C LEU A 63 19.16 17.67 4.40
N LEU A 64 17.87 17.46 4.69
CA LEU A 64 17.12 16.35 4.11
C LEU A 64 17.06 16.48 2.59
N SER A 65 16.73 17.65 2.03
CA SER A 65 16.70 17.88 0.59
C SER A 65 18.05 17.64 -0.11
N SER A 66 19.17 17.76 0.61
CA SER A 66 20.50 17.47 0.04
C SER A 66 20.75 15.98 -0.20
N ILE A 67 20.08 15.09 0.55
CA ILE A 67 20.14 13.63 0.32
C ILE A 67 19.04 13.13 -0.60
N THR A 68 18.07 13.99 -0.96
CA THR A 68 16.97 13.62 -1.86
C THR A 68 17.29 13.80 -3.35
N THR A 69 18.51 14.21 -3.71
CA THR A 69 18.95 14.41 -5.10
C THR A 69 20.40 13.93 -5.25
N PRO A 70 20.74 13.04 -6.20
CA PRO A 70 20.48 13.26 -7.63
C PRO A 70 20.31 11.98 -8.49
N GLU A 71 19.07 11.59 -8.79
CA GLU A 71 18.70 10.94 -10.07
C GLU A 71 17.29 11.42 -10.43
N PRO A 72 16.88 11.45 -11.71
CA PRO A 72 15.55 11.90 -12.10
C PRO A 72 14.50 10.82 -11.76
N LEU A 73 14.22 10.66 -10.46
CA LEU A 73 13.12 9.84 -9.95
C LEU A 73 11.79 10.59 -10.01
N ASP A 74 10.67 9.86 -9.95
CA ASP A 74 9.35 10.49 -9.98
C ASP A 74 9.12 11.37 -8.78
N ASP A 75 8.31 12.41 -8.89
CA ASP A 75 7.85 13.15 -7.72
C ASP A 75 7.20 12.17 -6.72
N SER A 76 6.53 11.12 -7.22
CA SER A 76 5.95 10.04 -6.41
C SER A 76 6.95 9.07 -5.78
N LEU A 77 8.18 8.98 -6.27
CA LEU A 77 9.26 8.10 -5.78
C LEU A 77 10.42 8.85 -5.14
N SER A 78 10.49 10.15 -5.38
CA SER A 78 11.48 11.04 -4.82
C SER A 78 11.22 11.15 -3.33
N ILE A 79 12.29 11.05 -2.57
CA ILE A 79 12.24 11.47 -1.19
C ILE A 79 11.92 12.97 -1.22
N SER A 80 10.85 13.38 -0.55
CA SER A 80 10.42 14.78 -0.58
C SER A 80 9.84 15.20 0.76
N VAL A 81 10.07 16.46 1.13
CA VAL A 81 9.42 17.03 2.31
C VAL A 81 7.98 17.39 1.95
N ASP A 82 7.02 16.78 2.64
CA ASP A 82 5.60 16.97 2.39
C ASP A 82 5.00 18.01 3.34
N LYS A 83 4.77 19.20 2.80
CA LYS A 83 4.15 20.32 3.53
C LYS A 83 2.61 20.24 3.54
N GLN A 84 2.03 19.38 2.71
CA GLN A 84 0.58 19.22 2.57
C GLN A 84 0.06 17.98 3.31
N TYR A 85 0.94 17.18 3.91
CA TYR A 85 0.56 16.00 4.67
C TYR A 85 -0.37 16.35 5.83
N CYS A 86 -1.51 15.66 5.86
CA CYS A 86 -2.46 15.70 6.95
C CYS A 86 -2.36 14.39 7.75
N PRO A 87 -1.94 14.43 9.03
CA PRO A 87 -1.80 13.22 9.85
C PRO A 87 -3.13 12.51 10.16
N LEU A 88 -4.26 13.23 10.04
CA LEU A 88 -5.60 12.65 10.20
C LEU A 88 -6.08 11.90 8.96
N THR A 89 -5.54 12.26 7.80
CA THR A 89 -6.01 11.74 6.52
C THR A 89 -4.81 11.34 5.65
N PRO A 90 -3.97 10.41 6.14
CA PRO A 90 -2.68 10.08 5.51
C PRO A 90 -2.81 9.61 4.07
N TYR A 91 -3.97 9.10 3.67
CA TYR A 91 -4.22 8.58 2.33
C TYR A 91 -4.97 9.56 1.40
N THR A 92 -5.48 10.68 1.91
CA THR A 92 -6.35 11.58 1.11
C THR A 92 -5.62 12.36 0.04
N HIS A 93 -4.31 12.56 0.17
CA HIS A 93 -3.52 13.28 -0.83
C HIS A 93 -3.30 12.46 -2.11
N ILE A 94 -3.50 11.14 -2.06
CA ILE A 94 -3.29 10.22 -3.18
C ILE A 94 -4.58 10.01 -3.99
N ILE A 95 -5.73 10.35 -3.40
CA ILE A 95 -7.04 10.11 -3.99
C ILE A 95 -7.47 11.35 -4.78
N PRO A 96 -7.65 11.25 -6.11
CA PRO A 96 -8.08 12.37 -6.93
C PRO A 96 -9.41 12.93 -6.41
N PRO A 97 -9.65 14.25 -6.49
CA PRO A 97 -10.93 14.84 -6.11
C PRO A 97 -12.13 14.29 -6.90
N SER A 98 -11.89 13.73 -8.09
CA SER A 98 -12.88 13.03 -8.91
C SER A 98 -13.25 11.63 -8.39
N CYS A 99 -12.45 11.06 -7.49
CA CYS A 99 -12.67 9.75 -6.91
C CYS A 99 -13.49 9.88 -5.62
N THR A 100 -14.78 9.54 -5.69
CA THR A 100 -15.67 9.53 -4.53
C THR A 100 -15.62 8.17 -3.84
N ILE A 101 -14.92 8.06 -2.72
CA ILE A 101 -14.90 6.84 -1.89
C ILE A 101 -16.28 6.65 -1.23
N PRO A 102 -16.82 5.41 -1.17
CA PRO A 102 -18.07 5.12 -0.47
C PRO A 102 -18.05 5.62 0.99
N GLU A 103 -19.16 6.25 1.43
CA GLU A 103 -19.25 6.88 2.76
C GLU A 103 -18.87 5.94 3.94
N PRO A 104 -19.29 4.65 3.98
CA PRO A 104 -18.87 3.74 5.04
C PRO A 104 -17.35 3.55 5.08
N ALA A 105 -16.71 3.46 3.92
CA ALA A 105 -15.27 3.28 3.79
C ALA A 105 -14.52 4.56 4.22
N THR A 106 -15.02 5.73 3.84
CA THR A 106 -14.50 7.02 4.29
C THR A 106 -14.53 7.15 5.82
N LYS A 107 -15.65 6.79 6.46
CA LYS A 107 -15.78 6.80 7.93
C LYS A 107 -14.82 5.81 8.59
N ALA A 108 -14.68 4.62 8.01
CA ALA A 108 -13.78 3.59 8.52
C ALA A 108 -12.30 4.03 8.44
N LEU A 109 -11.90 4.64 7.32
CA LEU A 109 -10.58 5.22 7.12
C LEU A 109 -10.28 6.36 8.09
N ASP A 110 -11.20 7.33 8.25
CA ASP A 110 -11.02 8.45 9.20
C ASP A 110 -10.82 7.94 10.63
N LYS A 111 -11.68 7.01 11.07
CA LYS A 111 -11.56 6.40 12.40
C LYS A 111 -10.22 5.69 12.55
N TYR A 112 -9.83 4.87 11.57
CA TYR A 112 -8.57 4.14 11.62
C TYR A 112 -7.37 5.07 11.63
N ALA A 113 -7.36 6.11 10.81
CA ALA A 113 -6.30 7.10 10.76
C ALA A 113 -6.15 7.84 12.10
N ARG A 114 -7.28 8.25 12.71
CA ARG A 114 -7.31 8.84 14.06
C ARG A 114 -6.74 7.88 15.10
N ASP A 115 -7.15 6.61 15.10
CA ASP A 115 -6.66 5.61 16.05
C ASP A 115 -5.15 5.35 15.88
N ALA A 116 -4.69 5.20 14.63
CA ALA A 116 -3.28 4.99 14.31
C ALA A 116 -2.41 6.19 14.69
N LEU A 117 -2.86 7.41 14.38
CA LEU A 117 -2.23 8.66 14.78
C LEU A 117 -2.12 8.75 16.30
N THR A 118 -3.23 8.51 17.00
CA THR A 118 -3.28 8.60 18.47
C THR A 118 -2.31 7.63 19.11
N LYS A 119 -2.27 6.36 18.65
CA LYS A 119 -1.31 5.36 19.15
C LYS A 119 0.13 5.80 18.94
N ARG A 120 0.46 6.25 17.73
CA ARG A 120 1.82 6.67 17.38
C ARG A 120 2.28 7.88 18.17
N TRP A 121 1.48 8.95 18.19
CA TRP A 121 1.85 10.17 18.90
C TRP A 121 1.87 9.96 20.42
N SER A 122 1.04 9.05 20.96
CA SER A 122 1.17 8.63 22.36
C SER A 122 2.50 7.90 22.61
N ALA A 123 2.94 7.02 21.71
CA ALA A 123 4.25 6.38 21.82
C ALA A 123 5.40 7.40 21.77
N MET A 124 5.33 8.37 20.84
CA MET A 124 6.29 9.48 20.76
C MET A 124 6.33 10.31 22.04
N TYR A 125 5.15 10.62 22.61
CA TYR A 125 5.04 11.37 23.85
C TYR A 125 5.79 10.67 24.99
N TYR A 126 5.65 9.35 25.09
CA TYR A 126 6.32 8.57 26.14
C TYR A 126 7.79 8.29 25.89
N ALA A 127 8.22 8.29 24.63
CA ALA A 127 9.63 8.18 24.26
C ALA A 127 10.38 9.52 24.32
N ALA A 128 9.66 10.64 24.44
CA ALA A 128 10.25 11.97 24.43
C ALA A 128 11.21 12.18 25.62
N THR A 129 12.49 12.41 25.31
CA THR A 129 13.53 12.72 26.29
C THR A 129 13.50 14.18 26.76
N THR A 130 12.80 15.05 26.02
CA THR A 130 12.70 16.49 26.31
C THR A 130 11.26 16.86 26.70
N PRO A 131 11.03 17.47 27.88
CA PRO A 131 9.68 17.83 28.33
C PRO A 131 8.92 18.75 27.37
N SER A 132 9.60 19.64 26.65
CA SER A 132 8.95 20.52 25.67
C SER A 132 8.44 19.78 24.43
N VAL A 133 9.07 18.67 24.02
CA VAL A 133 8.57 17.80 22.95
C VAL A 133 7.30 17.08 23.39
N ALA A 134 7.26 16.56 24.62
CA ALA A 134 6.07 15.92 25.18
C ALA A 134 4.89 16.92 25.26
N ALA A 135 5.14 18.15 25.75
CA ALA A 135 4.15 19.22 25.79
C ALA A 135 3.64 19.61 24.38
N PHE A 136 4.54 19.67 23.39
CA PHE A 136 4.18 19.91 22.00
C PHE A 136 3.22 18.83 21.47
N ILE A 137 3.56 17.55 21.62
CA ILE A 137 2.72 16.43 21.15
C ILE A 137 1.33 16.48 21.81
N GLN A 138 1.28 16.72 23.12
CA GLN A 138 0.01 16.83 23.84
C GLN A 138 -0.87 17.98 23.31
N ARG A 139 -0.27 19.12 23.00
CA ARG A 139 -0.97 20.27 22.41
C ARG A 139 -1.51 19.94 21.02
N GLU A 140 -0.71 19.31 20.15
CA GLU A 140 -1.12 18.96 18.79
C GLU A 140 -2.21 17.90 18.78
N LEU A 141 -2.16 16.88 19.66
CA LEU A 141 -3.27 15.96 19.88
C LEU A 141 -4.56 16.71 20.27
N GLY A 142 -4.44 17.69 21.17
CA GLY A 142 -5.56 18.53 21.61
C GLY A 142 -6.20 19.32 20.47
N LYS A 143 -5.41 19.90 19.56
CA LYS A 143 -5.92 20.59 18.35
C LYS A 143 -6.75 19.67 17.45
N LEU A 144 -6.43 18.37 17.43
CA LEU A 144 -7.13 17.35 16.65
C LEU A 144 -8.30 16.68 17.41
N SER A 145 -8.62 17.14 18.62
CA SER A 145 -9.57 16.50 19.54
C SER A 145 -9.23 15.04 19.89
N LEU A 146 -7.93 14.70 19.93
CA LEU A 146 -7.42 13.39 20.31
C LEU A 146 -6.84 13.43 21.73
N LYS A 147 -6.81 12.27 22.41
CA LYS A 147 -6.31 12.14 23.79
C LYS A 147 -5.14 11.16 23.83
N LEU A 148 -4.17 11.43 24.70
CA LEU A 148 -3.09 10.49 24.97
C LEU A 148 -3.67 9.16 25.46
N LEU A 149 -3.20 8.08 24.84
CA LEU A 149 -3.44 6.74 25.35
C LEU A 149 -2.48 6.46 26.51
N PRO A 150 -2.88 5.70 27.54
CA PRO A 150 -1.98 5.34 28.64
C PRO A 150 -0.78 4.53 28.13
N GLN A 151 0.37 4.60 28.83
CA GLN A 151 1.47 3.67 28.59
C GLN A 151 0.95 2.25 28.81
N THR A 152 0.84 1.49 27.73
CA THR A 152 0.76 0.04 27.85
C THR A 152 2.12 -0.44 28.32
N HIS A 153 2.27 -0.72 29.62
CA HIS A 153 3.38 -1.56 30.08
C HIS A 153 3.32 -2.85 29.27
N GLY A 154 4.43 -3.19 28.62
CA GLY A 154 4.46 -4.23 27.61
C GLY A 154 3.69 -5.48 28.06
N HIS A 155 2.71 -5.88 27.26
CA HIS A 155 2.59 -7.31 27.06
C HIS A 155 3.91 -7.73 26.45
N THR A 156 4.71 -8.41 27.27
CA THR A 156 5.77 -9.28 26.80
C THR A 156 5.21 -10.04 25.61
N ALA A 157 5.91 -9.97 24.48
CA ALA A 157 5.69 -10.89 23.38
C ALA A 157 5.88 -12.31 23.93
N SER A 158 4.77 -12.93 24.33
CA SER A 158 4.66 -14.36 24.55
C SER A 158 3.76 -14.92 23.45
N GLU A 159 4.22 -14.81 22.21
CA GLU A 159 3.93 -15.82 21.21
C GLU A 159 5.19 -16.65 21.03
N LYS A 160 5.24 -17.77 21.75
CA LYS A 160 6.08 -18.89 21.37
C LYS A 160 5.74 -19.26 19.92
N PRO A 161 6.70 -19.38 19.00
CA PRO A 161 6.48 -20.15 17.80
C PRO A 161 6.24 -21.61 18.22
N SER A 162 5.10 -22.17 17.83
CA SER A 162 4.84 -23.60 17.90
C SER A 162 5.87 -24.33 17.04
N ALA A 163 6.52 -25.32 17.65
CA ALA A 163 7.56 -26.13 17.03
C ALA A 163 7.04 -26.94 15.81
N PRO A 164 7.89 -27.24 14.83
CA PRO A 164 7.62 -28.22 13.79
C PRO A 164 8.11 -29.61 14.21
N ALA A 165 7.33 -30.66 13.92
CA ALA A 165 7.80 -32.04 13.86
C ALA A 165 6.86 -32.82 12.92
N SER A 166 7.30 -33.68 11.98
CA SER A 166 8.53 -34.46 11.94
C SER A 166 8.92 -34.90 10.52
N ASN A 167 10.20 -35.25 10.41
CA ASN A 167 11.02 -35.58 9.24
C ASN A 167 10.69 -36.88 8.49
N SER A 168 11.17 -36.96 7.23
CA SER A 168 12.09 -38.03 6.79
C SER A 168 12.80 -37.69 5.45
N PRO A 169 13.97 -38.31 5.15
CA PRO A 169 15.15 -37.56 4.70
C PRO A 169 15.60 -37.83 3.26
N GLY A 170 16.48 -36.95 2.77
CA GLY A 170 17.54 -37.32 1.82
C GLY A 170 17.49 -36.58 0.48
N ARG A 171 18.35 -35.56 0.33
CA ARG A 171 19.35 -35.48 -0.74
C ARG A 171 20.18 -34.20 -0.65
N THR A 172 21.48 -34.40 -0.59
CA THR A 172 22.53 -33.42 -0.84
C THR A 172 22.53 -33.00 -2.31
N ALA A 173 22.61 -31.69 -2.57
CA ALA A 173 23.41 -31.11 -3.65
C ALA A 173 23.39 -29.58 -3.52
N SER A 174 24.59 -29.02 -3.52
CA SER A 174 24.92 -27.61 -3.64
C SER A 174 24.24 -26.94 -4.82
N ASN A 175 23.75 -25.71 -4.62
CA ASN A 175 23.89 -24.61 -5.57
C ASN A 175 23.69 -23.28 -4.83
N LEU A 176 24.80 -22.55 -4.64
CA LEU A 176 24.80 -21.14 -4.26
C LEU A 176 24.16 -20.35 -5.41
N VAL A 177 22.89 -20.00 -5.28
CA VAL A 177 22.28 -18.93 -6.08
C VAL A 177 22.40 -17.66 -5.26
N HIS A 178 23.31 -16.77 -5.65
CA HIS A 178 23.33 -15.40 -5.16
C HIS A 178 21.98 -14.75 -5.46
N HIS A 179 21.17 -14.49 -4.44
CA HIS A 179 20.01 -13.63 -4.56
C HIS A 179 20.50 -12.19 -4.79
N ARG A 180 20.50 -11.77 -6.06
CA ARG A 180 20.50 -10.35 -6.45
C ARG A 180 19.23 -9.71 -5.85
N PRO A 181 19.29 -8.48 -5.32
CA PRO A 181 18.07 -7.73 -4.98
C PRO A 181 17.18 -7.61 -6.23
N PRO A 182 15.85 -7.58 -6.08
CA PRO A 182 14.94 -7.59 -7.22
C PRO A 182 15.15 -6.36 -8.12
N ASN A 183 15.18 -6.58 -9.44
CA ASN A 183 15.62 -5.64 -10.48
C ASN A 183 14.80 -4.33 -10.62
N HIS A 184 13.77 -4.07 -9.80
CA HIS A 184 12.99 -2.82 -9.89
C HIS A 184 13.62 -1.66 -9.10
N ALA A 185 14.65 -1.90 -8.29
CA ALA A 185 15.35 -0.87 -7.50
C ALA A 185 16.22 0.09 -8.35
N ILE A 186 16.15 0.03 -9.69
CA ILE A 186 16.98 0.81 -10.64
C ILE A 186 16.14 1.26 -11.86
N LEU A 187 14.81 1.24 -11.78
CA LEU A 187 13.96 1.65 -12.92
C LEU A 187 13.71 3.15 -12.89
N SER A 188 14.05 3.84 -13.99
CA SER A 188 13.73 5.25 -14.21
C SER A 188 12.21 5.44 -14.35
N LYS A 189 11.73 6.68 -14.14
CA LYS A 189 10.32 7.06 -14.37
C LYS A 189 9.84 6.68 -15.75
N ASP A 190 10.68 6.88 -16.77
CA ASP A 190 10.33 6.57 -18.15
C ASP A 190 10.10 5.07 -18.32
N HIS A 191 10.91 4.22 -17.64
CA HIS A 191 10.68 2.78 -17.60
C HIS A 191 9.44 2.39 -16.77
N LEU A 192 9.12 3.10 -15.68
CA LEU A 192 7.88 2.87 -14.93
C LEU A 192 6.63 3.29 -15.72
N ALA A 193 6.70 4.40 -16.45
CA ALA A 193 5.65 4.88 -17.35
C ALA A 193 5.53 4.06 -18.65
N GLU A 194 6.56 3.27 -18.98
CA GLU A 194 6.50 2.20 -19.99
C GLU A 194 5.86 0.91 -19.45
N LEU A 195 6.01 0.64 -18.15
CA LEU A 195 5.35 -0.50 -17.49
C LEU A 195 3.86 -0.21 -17.29
N ILE A 196 3.48 1.00 -16.89
CA ILE A 196 2.07 1.36 -16.68
C ILE A 196 1.38 1.54 -18.04
N PRO A 197 0.30 0.79 -18.34
CA PRO A 197 -0.48 1.00 -19.54
C PRO A 197 -0.96 2.45 -19.58
N ARG A 198 -0.88 3.14 -20.73
CA ARG A 198 -1.44 4.49 -20.84
C ARG A 198 -2.92 4.45 -21.18
N PRO A 199 -3.79 5.22 -20.48
CA PRO A 199 -5.19 5.30 -20.84
C PRO A 199 -5.29 5.98 -22.20
N THR A 200 -5.90 5.30 -23.15
CA THR A 200 -6.18 5.81 -24.51
C THR A 200 -7.62 5.52 -24.86
N HIS A 201 -8.13 6.09 -25.95
CA HIS A 201 -9.46 5.73 -26.50
C HIS A 201 -9.59 4.26 -26.94
N ALA A 202 -8.57 3.43 -26.76
CA ALA A 202 -8.61 1.99 -27.01
C ALA A 202 -8.55 1.15 -25.73
N ARG A 203 -8.21 1.76 -24.57
CA ARG A 203 -7.82 1.03 -23.35
C ARG A 203 -8.50 1.57 -22.10
N SER A 204 -9.20 0.72 -21.37
CA SER A 204 -9.61 0.98 -19.98
C SER A 204 -8.54 0.47 -19.01
N ILE A 205 -8.23 1.23 -17.97
CA ILE A 205 -7.28 0.81 -16.91
C ILE A 205 -8.01 0.70 -15.58
N VAL A 206 -7.81 -0.43 -14.93
CA VAL A 206 -8.27 -0.67 -13.56
C VAL A 206 -7.10 -1.13 -12.70
N TYR A 207 -6.91 -0.48 -11.58
CA TYR A 207 -5.94 -0.86 -10.56
C TYR A 207 -6.67 -1.63 -9.47
N VAL A 208 -6.09 -2.74 -9.01
CA VAL A 208 -6.70 -3.59 -7.99
C VAL A 208 -5.68 -4.00 -6.95
N ASP A 209 -6.14 -4.07 -5.70
CA ASP A 209 -5.34 -4.56 -4.59
C ASP A 209 -6.18 -5.29 -3.53
N GLY A 210 -5.52 -6.11 -2.73
CA GLY A 210 -6.07 -6.80 -1.57
C GLY A 210 -5.23 -6.54 -0.33
N ALA A 211 -5.89 -6.14 0.77
CA ALA A 211 -5.21 -5.82 2.02
C ALA A 211 -5.73 -6.67 3.17
N TYR A 212 -4.84 -7.29 3.94
CA TYR A 212 -5.14 -7.99 5.18
C TYR A 212 -4.66 -7.19 6.39
N LEU A 213 -5.55 -7.01 7.37
CA LEU A 213 -5.26 -6.34 8.64
C LEU A 213 -5.11 -7.39 9.75
N PRO A 214 -3.88 -7.73 10.19
CA PRO A 214 -3.65 -8.80 11.16
C PRO A 214 -4.27 -8.54 12.53
N ASP A 215 -4.33 -7.28 12.95
CA ASP A 215 -4.92 -6.85 14.21
C ASP A 215 -6.43 -7.07 14.27
N ARG A 216 -7.08 -7.22 13.11
CA ARG A 216 -8.52 -7.47 12.98
C ARG A 216 -8.84 -8.87 12.49
N GLY A 217 -7.91 -9.52 11.80
CA GLY A 217 -8.14 -10.79 11.12
C GLY A 217 -9.01 -10.64 9.88
N THR A 218 -8.99 -9.47 9.24
CA THR A 218 -9.91 -9.09 8.17
C THR A 218 -9.17 -8.72 6.91
N ALA A 219 -9.75 -9.06 5.75
CA ALA A 219 -9.21 -8.70 4.45
C ALA A 219 -10.21 -7.83 3.68
N GLY A 220 -9.69 -6.93 2.87
CA GLY A 220 -10.47 -6.01 2.04
C GLY A 220 -10.01 -6.01 0.60
N ILE A 221 -10.91 -5.55 -0.26
CA ILE A 221 -10.80 -5.51 -1.71
C ILE A 221 -10.85 -4.04 -2.14
N GLY A 222 -9.87 -3.64 -2.94
CA GLY A 222 -9.78 -2.32 -3.54
C GLY A 222 -9.78 -2.40 -5.07
N ALA A 223 -10.57 -1.55 -5.73
CA ALA A 223 -10.44 -1.34 -7.17
C ALA A 223 -10.68 0.13 -7.54
N TYR A 224 -9.79 0.67 -8.37
CA TYR A 224 -9.88 2.04 -8.90
C TYR A 224 -9.86 2.01 -10.43
N PHE A 225 -10.82 2.72 -11.03
CA PHE A 225 -11.02 2.79 -12.47
C PHE A 225 -10.63 4.19 -12.97
N GLU A 226 -9.60 4.27 -13.83
CA GLU A 226 -8.98 5.57 -14.14
C GLU A 226 -9.76 6.36 -15.19
N ASN A 227 -10.25 5.69 -16.24
CA ASN A 227 -10.83 6.35 -17.42
C ASN A 227 -12.21 5.81 -17.83
N VAL A 228 -12.86 5.08 -16.93
CA VAL A 228 -14.25 4.63 -17.08
C VAL A 228 -15.07 5.08 -15.87
N ASN A 229 -16.34 5.44 -16.10
CA ASN A 229 -17.22 5.95 -15.06
C ASN A 229 -17.80 4.81 -14.21
N VAL A 230 -16.91 4.10 -13.51
CA VAL A 230 -17.26 3.03 -12.58
C VAL A 230 -16.85 3.48 -11.19
N ALA A 231 -17.77 3.38 -10.22
CA ALA A 231 -17.47 3.76 -8.85
C ALA A 231 -16.31 2.92 -8.29
N PRO A 232 -15.40 3.52 -7.50
CA PRO A 232 -14.33 2.77 -6.85
C PRO A 232 -14.90 1.73 -5.90
N VAL A 233 -14.21 0.60 -5.80
CA VAL A 233 -14.59 -0.51 -4.91
C VAL A 233 -13.76 -0.43 -3.65
N ALA A 234 -14.43 -0.38 -2.50
CA ALA A 234 -13.84 -0.58 -1.18
C ALA A 234 -14.78 -1.51 -0.41
N GLU A 235 -14.50 -2.82 -0.45
CA GLU A 235 -15.39 -3.84 0.11
C GLU A 235 -14.62 -4.82 0.99
N ARG A 236 -15.28 -5.35 2.03
CA ARG A 236 -14.74 -6.46 2.82
C ARG A 236 -14.71 -7.72 1.95
N LEU A 237 -13.61 -8.47 2.01
CA LEU A 237 -13.52 -9.77 1.35
C LEU A 237 -14.63 -10.71 1.86
N PRO A 238 -15.51 -11.25 1.03
CA PRO A 238 -16.53 -12.19 1.51
C PRO A 238 -15.91 -13.56 1.82
N GLY A 239 -16.30 -14.18 2.93
CA GLY A 239 -15.87 -15.55 3.28
C GLY A 239 -14.50 -15.61 3.96
N HIS A 240 -13.61 -16.51 3.52
CA HIS A 240 -12.30 -16.70 4.13
C HIS A 240 -11.39 -15.48 3.95
N GLN A 241 -10.88 -14.94 5.06
CA GLN A 241 -10.05 -13.73 5.11
C GLN A 241 -8.58 -14.07 4.90
N SER A 242 -7.98 -13.62 3.80
CA SER A 242 -6.54 -13.69 3.57
C SER A 242 -6.09 -12.70 2.48
N ASN A 243 -4.83 -12.26 2.52
CA ASN A 243 -4.28 -11.32 1.54
C ASN A 243 -4.34 -11.89 0.12
N ALA A 244 -3.75 -13.07 -0.08
CA ALA A 244 -3.68 -13.74 -1.38
C ALA A 244 -5.07 -13.96 -2.00
N ARG A 245 -6.10 -14.22 -1.17
CA ARG A 245 -7.47 -14.36 -1.68
C ARG A 245 -8.09 -13.02 -2.04
N ALA A 246 -7.83 -11.97 -1.24
CA ALA A 246 -8.29 -10.61 -1.52
C ALA A 246 -7.72 -10.07 -2.84
N GLU A 247 -6.43 -10.25 -3.08
CA GLU A 247 -5.74 -9.80 -4.30
C GLU A 247 -6.42 -10.37 -5.57
N VAL A 248 -6.70 -11.69 -5.60
CA VAL A 248 -7.38 -12.32 -6.75
C VAL A 248 -8.85 -11.90 -6.81
N TYR A 249 -9.53 -11.79 -5.66
CA TYR A 249 -10.94 -11.40 -5.63
C TYR A 249 -11.13 -9.95 -6.09
N ALA A 250 -10.15 -9.08 -5.87
CA ALA A 250 -10.16 -7.71 -6.37
C ALA A 250 -10.24 -7.66 -7.90
N MET A 251 -9.49 -8.53 -8.60
CA MET A 251 -9.62 -8.69 -10.05
C MET A 251 -11.03 -9.17 -10.45
N VAL A 252 -11.60 -10.14 -9.73
CA VAL A 252 -12.96 -10.64 -10.00
C VAL A 252 -13.96 -9.50 -9.93
N LEU A 253 -13.99 -8.81 -8.79
CA LEU A 253 -14.97 -7.78 -8.53
C LEU A 253 -14.79 -6.58 -9.47
N ALA A 254 -13.55 -6.20 -9.78
CA ALA A 254 -13.27 -5.16 -10.78
C ALA A 254 -13.87 -5.49 -12.15
N LEU A 255 -13.64 -6.70 -12.65
CA LEU A 255 -14.17 -7.15 -13.95
C LEU A 255 -15.69 -7.29 -13.92
N GLU A 256 -16.28 -7.76 -12.82
CA GLU A 256 -17.73 -7.84 -12.66
C GLU A 256 -18.39 -6.46 -12.66
N ARG A 257 -17.82 -5.49 -11.94
CA ARG A 257 -18.30 -4.09 -11.91
C ARG A 257 -18.21 -3.45 -13.28
N LEU A 258 -17.11 -3.68 -13.99
CA LEU A 258 -16.94 -3.19 -15.35
C LEU A 258 -17.96 -3.82 -16.32
N ALA A 259 -18.19 -5.14 -16.23
CA ALA A 259 -19.19 -5.81 -17.05
C ALA A 259 -20.61 -5.27 -16.81
N ILE A 260 -20.98 -4.97 -15.56
CA ILE A 260 -22.26 -4.35 -15.22
C ILE A 260 -22.36 -2.95 -15.81
N ALA A 261 -21.33 -2.11 -15.64
CA ALA A 261 -21.33 -0.75 -16.18
C ALA A 261 -21.46 -0.74 -17.72
N LEU A 262 -20.84 -1.72 -18.39
CA LEU A 262 -20.96 -1.91 -19.85
C LEU A 262 -22.34 -2.42 -20.29
N ASP A 263 -23.04 -3.16 -19.43
CA ASP A 263 -24.45 -3.55 -19.65
C ASP A 263 -25.39 -2.33 -19.52
N GLU A 264 -25.09 -1.41 -18.61
CA GLU A 264 -25.89 -0.20 -18.34
C GLU A 264 -25.64 0.93 -19.34
N ALA A 265 -24.43 1.03 -19.89
CA ALA A 265 -24.03 2.04 -20.87
C ALA A 265 -23.33 1.41 -22.09
N PRO A 266 -24.07 0.72 -22.99
CA PRO A 266 -23.47 0.02 -24.12
C PRO A 266 -22.68 0.92 -25.07
N GLU A 267 -23.02 2.20 -25.18
CA GLU A 267 -22.26 3.19 -25.97
C GLU A 267 -20.81 3.38 -25.47
N ALA A 268 -20.50 2.94 -24.25
CA ALA A 268 -19.12 2.90 -23.76
C ALA A 268 -18.26 1.85 -24.47
N LEU A 269 -18.86 0.85 -25.13
CA LEU A 269 -18.18 -0.15 -25.97
C LEU A 269 -17.38 0.50 -27.11
N ASP A 270 -17.83 1.64 -27.61
CA ASP A 270 -17.14 2.37 -28.68
C ASP A 270 -15.90 3.14 -28.17
N ARG A 271 -15.68 3.19 -26.84
CA ARG A 271 -14.65 4.02 -26.20
C ARG A 271 -13.36 3.29 -25.85
N PHE A 272 -13.36 1.95 -25.86
CA PHE A 272 -12.20 1.10 -25.68
C PHE A 272 -12.55 -0.37 -26.00
N HIS A 273 -11.54 -1.18 -26.32
CA HIS A 273 -11.69 -2.63 -26.53
C HIS A 273 -10.70 -3.46 -25.71
N GLU A 274 -9.70 -2.82 -25.10
CA GLU A 274 -8.76 -3.47 -24.19
C GLU A 274 -9.05 -3.06 -22.74
N ILE A 275 -8.99 -4.02 -21.82
CA ILE A 275 -9.12 -3.81 -20.37
C ILE A 275 -7.81 -4.24 -19.73
N TRP A 276 -7.13 -3.30 -19.08
CA TRP A 276 -5.86 -3.53 -18.40
C TRP A 276 -6.09 -3.55 -16.89
N VAL A 277 -5.98 -4.75 -16.30
CA VAL A 277 -6.03 -4.96 -14.85
C VAL A 277 -4.62 -4.91 -14.30
N CYS A 278 -4.32 -3.88 -13.53
CA CYS A 278 -3.01 -3.65 -12.93
C CYS A 278 -3.02 -4.04 -11.46
N SER A 279 -2.04 -4.83 -11.03
CA SER A 279 -1.87 -5.24 -9.63
C SER A 279 -0.39 -5.45 -9.33
N ASP A 280 0.05 -5.19 -8.10
CA ASP A 280 1.38 -5.55 -7.62
C ASP A 280 1.48 -6.98 -7.06
N SER A 281 0.35 -7.70 -6.97
CA SER A 281 0.34 -9.11 -6.57
C SER A 281 0.87 -10.02 -7.66
N ARG A 282 2.11 -10.50 -7.50
CA ARG A 282 2.64 -11.61 -8.31
C ARG A 282 1.77 -12.86 -8.24
N TYR A 283 1.19 -13.15 -7.09
CA TYR A 283 0.32 -14.32 -6.93
C TYR A 283 -0.89 -14.25 -7.85
N ALA A 284 -1.57 -13.10 -7.89
CA ALA A 284 -2.73 -12.91 -8.75
C ALA A 284 -2.31 -12.80 -10.23
N VAL A 285 -1.30 -11.99 -10.54
CA VAL A 285 -0.85 -11.77 -11.93
C VAL A 285 -0.29 -13.04 -12.57
N ASP A 286 0.66 -13.72 -11.92
CA ASP A 286 1.23 -14.96 -12.47
C ASP A 286 0.15 -16.07 -12.48
N GLY A 287 -0.76 -16.04 -11.50
CA GLY A 287 -1.97 -16.89 -11.48
C GLY A 287 -2.77 -16.82 -12.77
N VAL A 288 -2.94 -15.62 -13.33
CA VAL A 288 -3.61 -15.40 -14.62
C VAL A 288 -2.68 -15.69 -15.80
N ASN A 289 -1.53 -15.03 -15.85
CA ASN A 289 -0.68 -14.98 -17.05
C ASN A 289 0.12 -16.25 -17.31
N VAL A 290 0.42 -17.04 -16.27
CA VAL A 290 1.30 -18.21 -16.39
C VAL A 290 0.53 -19.50 -16.16
N TYR A 291 -0.38 -19.52 -15.19
CA TYR A 291 -0.94 -20.79 -14.69
C TYR A 291 -2.40 -21.05 -15.07
N MET A 292 -3.20 -20.02 -15.34
CA MET A 292 -4.65 -20.14 -15.49
C MET A 292 -5.06 -21.13 -16.59
N GLU A 293 -4.40 -21.06 -17.75
CA GLU A 293 -4.68 -21.96 -18.87
C GLU A 293 -4.39 -23.43 -18.49
N THR A 294 -3.23 -23.68 -17.87
CA THR A 294 -2.88 -25.04 -17.43
C THR A 294 -3.85 -25.52 -16.35
N TRP A 295 -4.20 -24.67 -15.39
CA TRP A 295 -5.15 -25.02 -14.34
C TRP A 295 -6.54 -25.33 -14.91
N GLU A 296 -7.02 -24.59 -15.91
CA GLU A 296 -8.28 -24.91 -16.55
C GLU A 296 -8.24 -26.31 -17.19
N GLN A 297 -7.19 -26.61 -17.95
CA GLN A 297 -6.99 -27.90 -18.60
C GLN A 297 -6.90 -29.06 -17.60
N THR A 298 -6.36 -28.83 -16.40
CA THR A 298 -6.24 -29.83 -15.33
C THR A 298 -7.42 -29.84 -14.35
N ASN A 299 -8.59 -29.27 -14.72
CA ASN A 299 -9.76 -29.17 -13.84
C ASN A 299 -9.46 -28.49 -12.49
N TRP A 300 -8.56 -27.51 -12.54
CA TRP A 300 -8.10 -26.69 -11.42
C TRP A 300 -7.43 -27.51 -10.31
N LEU A 301 -6.66 -28.51 -10.72
CA LEU A 301 -5.87 -29.38 -9.85
C LEU A 301 -4.38 -29.12 -10.03
N THR A 302 -3.66 -29.21 -8.92
CA THR A 302 -2.20 -29.29 -8.89
C THR A 302 -1.70 -30.58 -9.54
N ALA A 303 -0.41 -30.65 -9.85
CA ALA A 303 0.23 -31.88 -10.35
C ALA A 303 0.09 -33.08 -9.40
N LYS A 304 -0.22 -32.84 -8.11
CA LYS A 304 -0.49 -33.88 -7.10
C LYS A 304 -1.98 -34.28 -7.01
N GLY A 305 -2.82 -33.84 -7.94
CA GLY A 305 -4.26 -34.13 -7.97
C GLY A 305 -5.11 -33.40 -6.92
N LYS A 306 -4.52 -32.49 -6.13
CA LYS A 306 -5.25 -31.68 -5.16
C LYS A 306 -5.76 -30.39 -5.80
N PRO A 307 -6.92 -29.84 -5.40
CA PRO A 307 -7.36 -28.51 -5.81
C PRO A 307 -6.27 -27.45 -5.57
N ILE A 308 -6.12 -26.51 -6.51
CA ILE A 308 -5.23 -25.36 -6.30
C ILE A 308 -5.74 -24.48 -5.15
N ALA A 309 -4.83 -23.71 -4.53
CA ALA A 309 -5.21 -22.69 -3.56
C ALA A 309 -6.12 -21.65 -4.23
N ASN A 310 -7.14 -21.18 -3.50
CA ASN A 310 -8.12 -20.20 -3.98
C ASN A 310 -8.82 -20.58 -5.31
N ARG A 311 -8.92 -21.89 -5.62
CA ARG A 311 -9.56 -22.42 -6.84
C ARG A 311 -10.89 -21.75 -7.18
N ASN A 312 -11.75 -21.55 -6.17
CA ASN A 312 -13.06 -20.93 -6.37
C ASN A 312 -12.96 -19.50 -6.89
N VAL A 313 -12.00 -18.71 -6.40
CA VAL A 313 -11.81 -17.32 -6.81
C VAL A 313 -11.17 -17.24 -8.19
N PHE A 314 -10.15 -18.05 -8.48
CA PHE A 314 -9.60 -18.11 -9.84
C PHE A 314 -10.60 -18.59 -10.89
N ARG A 315 -11.49 -19.53 -10.55
CA ARG A 315 -12.60 -19.93 -11.43
C ARG A 315 -13.58 -18.79 -11.69
N ALA A 316 -13.86 -17.96 -10.69
CA ALA A 316 -14.72 -16.78 -10.84
C ALA A 316 -14.03 -15.71 -11.69
N LEU A 317 -12.71 -15.52 -11.51
CA LEU A 317 -11.90 -14.62 -12.32
C LEU A 317 -11.91 -15.02 -13.79
N HIS A 318 -11.63 -16.29 -14.06
CA HIS A 318 -11.68 -16.84 -15.42
C HIS A 318 -13.04 -16.62 -16.09
N LYS A 319 -14.14 -16.89 -15.38
CA LYS A 319 -15.50 -16.62 -15.88
C LYS A 319 -15.76 -15.14 -16.16
N SER A 320 -15.26 -14.25 -15.32
CA SER A 320 -15.41 -12.80 -15.51
C SER A 320 -14.65 -12.31 -16.74
N MET A 321 -13.43 -12.84 -16.96
CA MET A 321 -12.65 -12.60 -18.16
C MET A 321 -13.37 -13.13 -19.42
N GLN A 322 -13.90 -14.35 -19.37
CA GLN A 322 -14.69 -14.92 -20.48
C GLN A 322 -15.92 -14.07 -20.81
N ARG A 323 -16.69 -13.64 -19.80
CA ARG A 323 -17.86 -12.77 -20.01
C ARG A 323 -17.50 -11.46 -20.74
N LEU A 324 -16.36 -10.87 -20.43
CA LEU A 324 -15.88 -9.66 -21.13
C LEU A 324 -15.37 -9.98 -22.54
N SER A 325 -14.71 -11.13 -22.73
CA SER A 325 -14.31 -11.61 -24.05
C SER A 325 -15.50 -11.87 -24.97
N ASP A 326 -16.59 -12.45 -24.46
CA ASP A 326 -17.84 -12.67 -25.21
C ASP A 326 -18.49 -11.34 -25.66
N LYS A 327 -18.18 -10.24 -24.96
CA LYS A 327 -18.58 -8.87 -25.31
C LYS A 327 -17.61 -8.17 -26.26
N GLY A 328 -16.53 -8.83 -26.68
CA GLY A 328 -15.55 -8.28 -27.61
C GLY A 328 -14.36 -7.56 -26.96
N PHE A 329 -14.18 -7.66 -25.63
CA PHE A 329 -13.02 -7.07 -24.95
C PHE A 329 -11.86 -8.03 -24.82
N ILE A 330 -10.64 -7.49 -24.87
CA ILE A 330 -9.42 -8.21 -24.54
C ILE A 330 -8.97 -7.78 -23.14
N VAL A 331 -8.91 -8.74 -22.20
CA VAL A 331 -8.44 -8.47 -20.83
C VAL A 331 -6.96 -8.80 -20.71
N PHE A 332 -6.16 -7.80 -20.37
CA PHE A 332 -4.75 -7.92 -20.03
C PHE A 332 -4.57 -7.79 -18.52
N VAL A 333 -3.73 -8.63 -17.93
CA VAL A 333 -3.35 -8.52 -16.52
C VAL A 333 -1.88 -8.14 -16.45
N HIS A 334 -1.59 -7.00 -15.83
CA HIS A 334 -0.27 -6.40 -15.80
C HIS A 334 0.26 -6.30 -14.36
N HIS A 335 1.51 -6.70 -14.17
CA HIS A 335 2.18 -6.64 -12.86
C HIS A 335 2.86 -5.29 -12.68
N LEU A 336 2.47 -4.57 -11.64
CA LEU A 336 3.13 -3.35 -11.20
C LEU A 336 4.22 -3.66 -10.16
N PRO A 337 5.32 -2.90 -10.11
CA PRO A 337 6.22 -2.96 -8.97
C PRO A 337 5.48 -2.53 -7.70
N ALA A 338 5.53 -3.38 -6.66
CA ALA A 338 4.91 -3.07 -5.38
C ALA A 338 5.50 -1.79 -4.78
N HIS A 339 4.63 -0.95 -4.27
CA HIS A 339 4.97 0.29 -3.59
C HIS A 339 5.89 1.25 -4.37
N ALA A 340 5.72 1.31 -5.69
CA ALA A 340 6.48 2.22 -6.53
C ALA A 340 5.83 3.61 -6.68
N GLY A 341 4.94 4.01 -5.77
CA GLY A 341 4.28 5.32 -5.81
C GLY A 341 3.43 5.53 -7.05
N ILE A 342 2.84 4.45 -7.59
CA ILE A 342 1.98 4.51 -8.78
C ILE A 342 0.60 4.97 -8.32
N PRO A 343 0.13 6.18 -8.69
CA PRO A 343 -1.06 6.78 -8.08
C PRO A 343 -2.29 5.87 -8.09
N GLY A 344 -2.57 5.21 -9.22
CA GLY A 344 -3.69 4.26 -9.34
C GLY A 344 -3.59 3.06 -8.39
N ASN A 345 -2.38 2.51 -8.20
CA ASN A 345 -2.13 1.39 -7.29
C ASN A 345 -2.27 1.81 -5.83
N GLU A 346 -1.73 2.97 -5.47
CA GLU A 346 -1.85 3.51 -4.10
C GLU A 346 -3.31 3.83 -3.71
N ILE A 347 -4.13 4.26 -4.69
CA ILE A 347 -5.58 4.41 -4.49
C ILE A 347 -6.22 3.04 -4.25
N ALA A 348 -5.87 2.02 -5.05
CA ALA A 348 -6.41 0.67 -4.89
C ALA A 348 -6.03 0.05 -3.53
N ASP A 349 -4.78 0.19 -3.09
CA ASP A 349 -4.31 -0.23 -1.75
C ASP A 349 -5.09 0.48 -0.64
N THR A 350 -5.30 1.78 -0.77
CA THR A 350 -6.09 2.56 0.21
C THR A 350 -7.53 2.05 0.28
N LEU A 351 -8.15 1.79 -0.86
CA LEU A 351 -9.51 1.25 -0.94
C LEU A 351 -9.58 -0.18 -0.35
N ALA A 352 -8.57 -1.00 -0.58
CA ALA A 352 -8.49 -2.35 -0.02
C ALA A 352 -8.37 -2.30 1.51
N LYS A 353 -7.51 -1.41 2.06
CA LYS A 353 -7.42 -1.16 3.50
C LYS A 353 -8.75 -0.66 4.07
N ALA A 354 -9.42 0.24 3.37
CA ALA A 354 -10.75 0.71 3.75
C ALA A 354 -11.76 -0.44 3.81
N GLY A 355 -11.78 -1.29 2.79
CA GLY A 355 -12.62 -2.49 2.74
C GLY A 355 -12.35 -3.45 3.89
N ALA A 356 -11.10 -3.59 4.33
CA ALA A 356 -10.74 -4.44 5.47
C ALA A 356 -11.24 -3.88 6.81
N LEU A 357 -11.48 -2.56 6.88
CA LEU A 357 -11.96 -1.84 8.07
C LEU A 357 -13.49 -1.81 8.19
N LEU A 358 -14.24 -1.92 7.09
CA LEU A 358 -15.71 -2.09 7.05
C LEU A 358 -16.11 -3.34 7.79
#